data_AF-A0A7W5YFW9-F1
#
_entry.id   AF-A0A7W5YFW9-F1
#
_cell.length_a   1.000
_cell.length_b   1.000
_cell.length_c   1.000
_cell.angle_alpha   90.00
_cell.angle_beta   90.00
_cell.angle_gamma   90.00
#
_symmetry.space_group_name_H-M   'P 1'
#
loop_
_entity.id
_entity.type
_entity.pdbx_description
1 polymer ?
#
loop_
_entity_poly.entity_id
_entity_poly.type
_entity_poly.pdbx_seq_one_letter_code
_entity_poly.pdbx_strand_id
1 'polypeptide(L)'
;MITVVIPTIGRSSLRKAIPEGVPVIVVEDTGRKGPAAARNAGWRAAETPWVVFLDDDVVPGEGWLEALTKDLESLPEDVAGSQGRIEVPLPRDRRPTDAERNTAGLADAEWITADMAYRRAALEKVGGFDERFPRAYREDADLALRMRKAGFRLVRGERVTRHPVRDDGFWASVRFQRGNADDALMRRVHGPEWRSLIGAGGLLPRHAATTALGLTALALAAARALSCADDRGGRGLRGGRGLRGAGAGGVWVMGIAAAGWAWLTATFAWERIAPGPRTPGEVARMVVTSVAIPPAACLHRLRGELRVRR
;
A
#
# COMPACT_ATOMS: atom_id res chain seq x y z
N MET A 1 -18.17 -24.30 -13.18
CA MET A 1 -16.86 -24.33 -13.87
C MET A 1 -16.10 -23.06 -13.54
N ILE A 2 -14.81 -23.17 -13.25
CA ILE A 2 -13.97 -22.12 -12.64
C ILE A 2 -12.61 -22.13 -13.34
N THR A 3 -11.98 -20.97 -13.53
CA THR A 3 -10.58 -20.83 -13.95
C THR A 3 -9.82 -20.04 -12.90
N VAL A 4 -8.67 -20.57 -12.49
CA VAL A 4 -7.77 -19.88 -11.56
C VAL A 4 -6.75 -19.08 -12.36
N VAL A 5 -6.62 -17.79 -12.05
CA VAL A 5 -5.65 -16.87 -12.65
C VAL A 5 -4.64 -16.46 -11.60
N ILE A 6 -3.36 -16.66 -11.90
CA ILE A 6 -2.26 -16.32 -11.02
C ILE A 6 -1.28 -15.41 -11.78
N PRO A 7 -1.03 -14.18 -11.32
CA PRO A 7 -0.20 -13.20 -12.04
C PRO A 7 1.31 -13.51 -12.02
N THR A 8 1.74 -14.58 -11.36
CA THR A 8 3.07 -15.22 -11.45
C THR A 8 3.04 -16.43 -10.52
N ILE A 9 3.99 -17.37 -10.61
CA ILE A 9 4.16 -18.38 -9.55
C ILE A 9 5.54 -18.20 -8.92
N GLY A 10 5.58 -17.43 -7.83
CA GLY A 10 6.79 -17.23 -7.03
C GLY A 10 7.09 -18.34 -6.03
N ARG A 11 6.12 -19.23 -5.69
CA ARG A 11 6.30 -20.27 -4.67
C ARG A 11 5.96 -21.69 -5.14
N SER A 12 6.80 -22.64 -4.73
CA SER A 12 6.56 -24.08 -4.97
C SER A 12 5.34 -24.62 -4.21
N SER A 13 4.99 -24.02 -3.06
CA SER A 13 3.80 -24.40 -2.27
C SER A 13 2.50 -24.14 -3.03
N LEU A 14 2.41 -23.01 -3.74
CA LEU A 14 1.22 -22.67 -4.52
C LEU A 14 1.02 -23.65 -5.68
N ARG A 15 2.11 -24.07 -6.35
CA ARG A 15 2.03 -25.12 -7.41
C ARG A 15 1.44 -26.42 -6.91
N LYS A 16 1.72 -26.79 -5.65
CA LYS A 16 1.23 -28.04 -5.04
C LYS A 16 -0.19 -27.92 -4.48
N ALA A 17 -0.65 -26.70 -4.18
CA ALA A 17 -1.92 -26.47 -3.52
C ALA A 17 -3.10 -26.34 -4.49
N ILE A 18 -2.83 -26.09 -5.78
CA ILE A 18 -3.85 -26.03 -6.81
C ILE A 18 -4.21 -27.46 -7.23
N PRO A 19 -5.45 -27.93 -7.00
CA PRO A 19 -5.82 -29.30 -7.32
C PRO A 19 -5.75 -29.58 -8.82
N GLU A 20 -5.40 -30.82 -9.17
CA GLU A 20 -5.51 -31.30 -10.55
C GLU A 20 -6.97 -31.21 -11.03
N GLY A 21 -7.18 -30.86 -12.31
CA GLY A 21 -8.51 -30.77 -12.93
C GLY A 21 -9.18 -29.40 -12.92
N VAL A 22 -8.58 -28.38 -12.30
CA VAL A 22 -9.01 -26.98 -12.44
C VAL A 22 -8.16 -26.27 -13.48
N PRO A 23 -8.75 -25.62 -14.52
CA PRO A 23 -8.00 -24.79 -15.45
C PRO A 23 -7.24 -23.67 -14.73
N VAL A 24 -5.93 -23.61 -14.93
CA VAL A 24 -5.04 -22.63 -14.27
C VAL A 24 -4.26 -21.87 -15.33
N ILE A 25 -4.37 -20.54 -15.27
CA ILE A 25 -3.67 -19.62 -16.15
C ILE A 25 -2.65 -18.86 -15.32
N VAL A 26 -1.38 -19.15 -15.58
CA VAL A 26 -0.25 -18.41 -15.01
C VAL A 26 0.15 -17.35 -16.01
N VAL A 27 0.14 -16.09 -15.59
CA VAL A 27 0.53 -14.97 -16.43
C VAL A 27 1.84 -14.42 -15.92
N GLU A 28 2.92 -14.46 -16.68
CA GLU A 28 4.16 -13.80 -16.26
C GLU A 28 4.16 -12.32 -16.66
N ASP A 29 4.41 -11.42 -15.72
CA ASP A 29 4.55 -9.98 -16.00
C ASP A 29 5.93 -9.64 -16.62
N THR A 30 6.22 -10.25 -17.76
CA THR A 30 7.46 -10.06 -18.54
C THR A 30 7.67 -8.59 -18.95
N GLY A 31 6.59 -7.81 -19.08
CA GLY A 31 6.61 -6.39 -19.42
C GLY A 31 6.71 -5.44 -18.23
N ARG A 32 6.71 -5.92 -16.98
CA ARG A 32 6.65 -5.11 -15.74
C ARG A 32 5.48 -4.12 -15.74
N LYS A 33 4.34 -4.50 -16.31
CA LYS A 33 3.11 -3.69 -16.38
C LYS A 33 2.34 -3.69 -15.06
N GLY A 34 2.66 -4.59 -14.14
CA GLY A 34 2.05 -4.72 -12.84
C GLY A 34 0.92 -5.76 -12.79
N PRO A 35 0.43 -6.08 -11.58
CA PRO A 35 -0.50 -7.18 -11.37
C PRO A 35 -1.88 -6.94 -12.00
N ALA A 36 -2.34 -5.68 -12.09
CA ALA A 36 -3.58 -5.34 -12.78
C ALA A 36 -3.58 -5.84 -14.24
N ALA A 37 -2.49 -5.60 -14.98
CA ALA A 37 -2.34 -6.03 -16.36
C ALA A 37 -2.23 -7.57 -16.47
N ALA A 38 -1.48 -8.21 -15.57
CA ALA A 38 -1.35 -9.67 -15.53
C ALA A 38 -2.70 -10.36 -15.25
N ARG A 39 -3.46 -9.87 -14.26
CA ARG A 39 -4.82 -10.34 -13.95
C ARG A 39 -5.76 -10.12 -15.13
N ASN A 40 -5.64 -8.98 -15.82
CA ASN A 40 -6.40 -8.68 -17.02
C ASN A 40 -6.14 -9.64 -18.18
N ALA A 41 -4.87 -9.95 -18.45
CA ALA A 41 -4.52 -10.95 -19.45
C ALA A 41 -5.08 -12.33 -19.09
N GLY A 42 -4.98 -12.71 -17.81
CA GLY A 42 -5.44 -14.01 -17.35
C GLY A 42 -6.96 -14.18 -17.43
N TRP A 43 -7.76 -13.21 -16.95
CA TRP A 43 -9.22 -13.36 -17.00
C TRP A 43 -9.78 -13.29 -18.41
N ARG A 44 -9.13 -12.54 -19.33
CA ARG A 44 -9.55 -12.51 -20.74
C ARG A 44 -9.27 -13.82 -21.46
N ALA A 45 -8.24 -14.56 -21.04
CA ALA A 45 -7.94 -15.90 -21.54
C ALA A 45 -8.81 -16.99 -20.88
N ALA A 46 -9.49 -16.68 -19.78
CA ALA A 46 -10.41 -17.61 -19.13
C ALA A 46 -11.74 -17.70 -19.89
N GLU A 47 -12.20 -18.93 -20.12
CA GLU A 47 -13.46 -19.23 -20.81
C GLU A 47 -14.60 -19.61 -19.86
N THR A 48 -14.30 -19.78 -18.57
CA THR A 48 -15.28 -20.22 -17.57
C THR A 48 -16.09 -19.04 -17.00
N PRO A 49 -17.30 -19.30 -16.47
CA PRO A 49 -18.15 -18.25 -15.90
C PRO A 49 -17.56 -17.54 -14.67
N TRP A 50 -16.69 -18.22 -13.93
CA TRP A 50 -16.04 -17.72 -12.71
C TRP A 50 -14.52 -17.71 -12.87
N VAL A 51 -13.93 -16.55 -12.65
CA VAL A 51 -12.48 -16.37 -12.64
C VAL A 51 -12.03 -16.11 -11.20
N VAL A 52 -11.07 -16.91 -10.73
CA VAL A 52 -10.56 -16.84 -9.37
C VAL A 52 -9.13 -16.34 -9.41
N PHE A 53 -8.88 -15.22 -8.74
CA PHE A 53 -7.54 -14.68 -8.56
C PHE A 53 -6.96 -15.21 -7.26
N LEU A 54 -5.74 -15.77 -7.36
CA LEU A 54 -4.89 -16.09 -6.23
C LEU A 54 -3.56 -15.34 -6.40
N ASP A 55 -3.06 -14.75 -5.31
CA ASP A 55 -1.72 -14.18 -5.31
C ASP A 55 -0.66 -15.29 -5.29
N ASP A 56 0.56 -14.97 -5.71
CA ASP A 56 1.60 -15.97 -5.93
C ASP A 56 2.31 -16.46 -4.67
N ASP A 57 2.01 -15.80 -3.54
CA ASP A 57 2.60 -16.04 -2.24
C ASP A 57 1.61 -16.53 -1.18
N VAL A 58 0.37 -16.86 -1.57
CA VAL A 58 -0.62 -17.48 -0.69
C VAL A 58 -0.54 -19.00 -0.69
N VAL A 59 -1.22 -19.60 0.28
CA VAL A 59 -1.37 -21.05 0.45
C VAL A 59 -2.84 -21.38 0.68
N PRO A 60 -3.56 -21.86 -0.35
CA PRO A 60 -4.92 -22.38 -0.19
C PRO A 60 -4.98 -23.45 0.91
N GLY A 61 -6.04 -23.44 1.72
CA GLY A 61 -6.26 -24.43 2.78
C GLY A 61 -6.64 -25.82 2.25
N GLU A 62 -6.70 -26.78 3.15
CA GLU A 62 -7.26 -28.11 2.85
C GLU A 62 -8.75 -27.97 2.48
N GLY A 63 -9.20 -28.70 1.45
CA GLY A 63 -10.59 -28.62 0.96
C GLY A 63 -10.96 -27.30 0.29
N TRP A 64 -9.98 -26.50 -0.12
CA TRP A 64 -10.22 -25.14 -0.64
C TRP A 64 -11.11 -25.13 -1.89
N LEU A 65 -10.94 -26.08 -2.81
CA LEU A 65 -11.71 -26.12 -4.06
C LEU A 65 -13.17 -26.48 -3.83
N GLU A 66 -13.43 -27.42 -2.91
CA GLU A 66 -14.77 -27.81 -2.49
C GLU A 66 -15.48 -26.64 -1.82
N ALA A 67 -14.78 -25.94 -0.91
CA ALA A 67 -15.29 -24.75 -0.26
C ALA A 67 -15.55 -23.61 -1.25
N LEU A 68 -14.63 -23.35 -2.19
CA LEU A 68 -14.83 -22.39 -3.28
C LEU A 68 -16.04 -22.74 -4.14
N THR A 69 -16.19 -24.01 -4.51
CA THR A 69 -17.34 -24.45 -5.32
C THR A 69 -18.63 -24.17 -4.59
N LYS A 70 -18.70 -24.49 -3.29
CA LYS A 70 -19.84 -24.19 -2.42
C LYS A 70 -20.09 -22.69 -2.25
N ASP A 71 -19.04 -21.88 -2.12
CA ASP A 71 -19.13 -20.42 -2.00
C ASP A 71 -19.76 -19.78 -3.25
N LEU A 72 -19.56 -20.39 -4.42
CA LEU A 72 -20.03 -19.88 -5.70
C LEU A 72 -21.36 -20.48 -6.13
N GLU A 73 -21.67 -21.69 -5.65
CA GLU A 73 -22.91 -22.38 -5.94
C GLU A 73 -24.12 -21.57 -5.44
N SER A 74 -25.13 -21.43 -6.29
CA SER A 74 -26.37 -20.71 -5.96
C SER A 74 -26.19 -19.23 -5.57
N LEU A 75 -25.03 -18.61 -5.83
CA LEU A 75 -24.91 -17.16 -5.68
C LEU A 75 -25.90 -16.47 -6.64
N PRO A 76 -26.70 -15.50 -6.15
CA PRO A 76 -27.57 -14.70 -7.00
C PRO A 76 -26.81 -13.99 -8.14
N GLU A 77 -27.50 -13.68 -9.23
CA GLU A 77 -26.90 -13.03 -10.40
C GLU A 77 -26.35 -11.63 -10.09
N ASP A 78 -26.92 -10.93 -9.10
CA ASP A 78 -26.45 -9.62 -8.64
C ASP A 78 -25.17 -9.68 -7.79
N VAL A 79 -24.69 -10.88 -7.43
CA VAL A 79 -23.39 -11.08 -6.79
C VAL A 79 -22.31 -11.25 -7.85
N ALA A 80 -21.44 -10.25 -7.99
CA ALA A 80 -20.34 -10.28 -8.95
C ALA A 80 -19.10 -11.02 -8.45
N GLY A 81 -18.93 -11.20 -7.15
CA GLY A 81 -17.72 -11.80 -6.62
C GLY A 81 -17.80 -12.30 -5.19
N SER A 82 -16.92 -13.24 -4.86
CA SER A 82 -16.80 -13.89 -3.56
C SER A 82 -15.34 -13.88 -3.11
N GLN A 83 -15.03 -13.31 -1.94
CA GLN A 83 -13.69 -13.28 -1.34
C GLN A 83 -13.51 -14.45 -0.36
N GLY A 84 -12.34 -15.09 -0.39
CA GLY A 84 -11.96 -16.08 0.61
C GLY A 84 -11.59 -15.44 1.95
N ARG A 85 -11.64 -16.23 3.03
CA ARG A 85 -11.16 -15.83 4.35
C ARG A 85 -9.63 -15.89 4.36
N ILE A 86 -8.99 -14.75 4.56
CA ILE A 86 -7.53 -14.65 4.59
C ILE A 86 -7.02 -14.82 6.01
N GLU A 87 -6.14 -15.80 6.21
CA GLU A 87 -5.44 -16.00 7.47
C GLU A 87 -3.99 -15.55 7.37
N VAL A 88 -3.57 -14.66 8.26
CA VAL A 88 -2.16 -14.29 8.40
C VAL A 88 -1.61 -14.91 9.69
N PRO A 89 -0.74 -15.92 9.61
CA PRO A 89 -0.21 -16.58 10.79
C PRO A 89 0.79 -15.66 11.51
N LEU A 90 0.38 -15.11 12.64
CA LEU A 90 1.25 -14.33 13.52
C LEU A 90 2.02 -15.23 14.51
N PRO A 91 3.19 -14.80 14.99
CA PRO A 91 3.93 -15.52 16.02
C PRO A 91 3.10 -15.66 17.31
N ARG A 92 3.16 -16.83 17.95
CA ARG A 92 2.44 -17.13 19.21
C ARG A 92 3.28 -16.86 20.45
N ASP A 93 4.60 -16.84 20.30
CA ASP A 93 5.61 -16.78 21.36
C ASP A 93 6.14 -15.35 21.61
N ARG A 94 5.84 -14.40 20.71
CA ARG A 94 6.25 -13.00 20.84
C ARG A 94 5.23 -12.05 20.22
N ARG A 95 5.34 -10.76 20.60
CA ARG A 95 4.57 -9.70 19.92
C ARG A 95 5.00 -9.58 18.45
N PRO A 96 4.06 -9.33 17.53
CA PRO A 96 4.36 -9.16 16.12
C PRO A 96 5.13 -7.85 15.85
N THR A 97 6.11 -7.91 14.97
CA THR A 97 6.86 -6.78 14.40
C THR A 97 5.94 -5.84 13.61
N ASP A 98 6.43 -4.64 13.27
CA ASP A 98 5.70 -3.70 12.42
C ASP A 98 5.33 -4.30 11.06
N ALA A 99 6.26 -5.06 10.46
CA ALA A 99 6.00 -5.74 9.19
C ALA A 99 4.91 -6.81 9.31
N GLU A 100 4.98 -7.66 10.35
CA GLU A 100 3.97 -8.69 10.61
C GLU A 100 2.58 -8.10 10.84
N ARG A 101 2.47 -7.01 11.61
CA ARG A 101 1.20 -6.32 11.81
C ARG A 101 0.66 -5.69 10.53
N ASN A 102 1.53 -5.14 9.68
CA ASN A 102 1.13 -4.61 8.38
C ASN A 102 0.56 -5.71 7.47
N THR A 103 1.20 -6.89 7.42
CA THR A 103 0.65 -8.04 6.69
C THR A 103 -0.64 -8.55 7.32
N ALA A 104 -0.74 -8.58 8.65
CA ALA A 104 -1.95 -9.03 9.36
C ALA A 104 -3.21 -8.25 8.97
N GLY A 105 -3.06 -6.98 8.56
CA GLY A 105 -4.18 -6.19 8.04
C GLY A 105 -4.85 -6.79 6.79
N LEU A 106 -4.20 -7.71 6.07
CA LEU A 106 -4.82 -8.45 4.96
C LEU A 106 -5.94 -9.39 5.42
N ALA A 107 -5.94 -9.84 6.68
CA ALA A 107 -7.00 -10.70 7.21
C ALA A 107 -8.36 -9.96 7.29
N ASP A 108 -8.31 -8.65 7.55
CA ASP A 108 -9.50 -7.81 7.66
C ASP A 108 -9.83 -7.07 6.35
N ALA A 109 -8.91 -7.09 5.38
CA ALA A 109 -9.06 -6.36 4.14
C ALA A 109 -10.23 -6.89 3.30
N GLU A 110 -10.92 -5.96 2.65
CA GLU A 110 -12.07 -6.27 1.80
C GLU A 110 -11.69 -6.28 0.32
N TRP A 111 -12.23 -7.28 -0.38
CA TRP A 111 -12.18 -7.47 -1.83
C TRP A 111 -10.78 -7.64 -2.41
N ILE A 112 -9.82 -8.05 -1.58
CA ILE A 112 -8.42 -8.26 -1.98
C ILE A 112 -8.27 -9.53 -2.83
N THR A 113 -7.42 -9.45 -3.85
CA THR A 113 -7.19 -10.54 -4.81
C THR A 113 -6.24 -11.63 -4.34
N ALA A 114 -5.86 -11.64 -3.06
CA ALA A 114 -5.15 -12.75 -2.43
C ALA A 114 -5.93 -14.05 -2.59
N ASP A 115 -7.26 -13.96 -2.48
CA ASP A 115 -8.22 -15.00 -2.87
C ASP A 115 -9.57 -14.35 -3.19
N MET A 116 -9.83 -14.09 -4.47
CA MET A 116 -11.06 -13.44 -4.93
C MET A 116 -11.60 -14.06 -6.21
N ALA A 117 -12.84 -14.51 -6.16
CA ALA A 117 -13.59 -14.97 -7.32
C ALA A 117 -14.44 -13.83 -7.87
N TYR A 118 -14.46 -13.66 -9.19
CA TYR A 118 -15.37 -12.76 -9.90
C TYR A 118 -16.08 -13.49 -11.04
N ARG A 119 -17.34 -13.14 -11.29
CA ARG A 119 -18.04 -13.53 -12.52
C ARG A 119 -17.33 -12.89 -13.70
N ARG A 120 -17.05 -13.69 -14.73
CA ARG A 120 -16.46 -13.22 -15.97
C ARG A 120 -17.30 -12.12 -16.62
N ALA A 121 -18.62 -12.29 -16.67
CA ALA A 121 -19.55 -11.28 -17.19
C ALA A 121 -19.51 -9.95 -16.42
N ALA A 122 -19.26 -9.99 -15.10
CA ALA A 122 -19.10 -8.77 -14.31
C ALA A 122 -17.78 -8.06 -14.61
N LEU A 123 -16.68 -8.82 -14.77
CA LEU A 123 -15.39 -8.29 -15.21
C LEU A 123 -15.50 -7.62 -16.59
N GLU A 124 -16.19 -8.27 -17.54
CA GLU A 124 -16.46 -7.70 -18.87
C GLU A 124 -17.25 -6.39 -18.76
N LYS A 125 -18.32 -6.36 -17.96
CA LYS A 125 -19.17 -5.18 -17.79
C LYS A 125 -18.43 -3.97 -17.23
N VAL A 126 -17.47 -4.17 -16.32
CA VAL A 126 -16.71 -3.06 -15.70
C VAL A 126 -15.34 -2.83 -16.33
N GLY A 127 -14.97 -3.62 -17.34
CA GLY A 127 -13.69 -3.50 -18.07
C GLY A 127 -12.47 -4.13 -17.37
N GLY A 128 -12.67 -4.97 -16.36
CA GLY A 128 -11.58 -5.60 -15.60
C GLY A 128 -10.84 -4.63 -14.67
N PHE A 129 -9.57 -4.90 -14.38
CA PHE A 129 -8.71 -4.07 -13.52
C PHE A 129 -8.23 -2.83 -14.27
N ASP A 130 -8.08 -1.71 -13.55
CA ASP A 130 -7.48 -0.50 -14.11
C ASP A 130 -5.95 -0.63 -14.13
N GLU A 131 -5.38 -0.82 -15.33
CA GLU A 131 -3.94 -1.04 -15.52
C GLU A 131 -3.09 0.21 -15.21
N ARG A 132 -3.71 1.37 -14.93
CA ARG A 132 -3.01 2.55 -14.42
C ARG A 132 -2.51 2.38 -12.98
N PHE A 133 -2.90 1.31 -12.28
CA PHE A 133 -2.32 0.86 -11.01
C PHE A 133 -1.16 -0.13 -11.25
N PRO A 134 0.12 0.32 -11.23
CA PRO A 134 1.24 -0.54 -11.63
C PRO A 134 1.79 -1.42 -10.50
N ARG A 135 1.16 -1.45 -9.31
CA ARG A 135 1.62 -2.25 -8.15
C ARG A 135 0.46 -3.05 -7.61
N ALA A 136 0.78 -4.03 -6.76
CA ALA A 136 -0.19 -4.71 -5.89
C ALA A 136 -0.59 -3.76 -4.74
N TYR A 137 -1.31 -2.69 -5.09
CA TYR A 137 -1.82 -1.68 -4.18
C TYR A 137 -2.96 -0.88 -4.86
N ARG A 138 -4.19 -1.01 -4.34
CA ARG A 138 -5.44 -0.30 -4.72
C ARG A 138 -6.13 -0.74 -6.01
N GLU A 139 -5.51 -1.56 -6.85
CA GLU A 139 -6.14 -2.08 -8.07
C GLU A 139 -7.38 -2.94 -7.78
N ASP A 140 -7.37 -3.63 -6.65
CA ASP A 140 -8.47 -4.45 -6.12
C ASP A 140 -9.59 -3.57 -5.54
N ALA A 141 -9.24 -2.57 -4.73
CA ALA A 141 -10.17 -1.61 -4.16
C ALA A 141 -10.86 -0.78 -5.25
N ASP A 142 -10.12 -0.35 -6.29
CA ASP A 142 -10.69 0.30 -7.46
C ASP A 142 -11.74 -0.59 -8.16
N LEU A 143 -11.39 -1.84 -8.44
CA LEU A 143 -12.30 -2.79 -9.07
C LEU A 143 -13.55 -3.01 -8.21
N ALA A 144 -13.39 -3.20 -6.90
CA ALA A 144 -14.50 -3.40 -5.98
C ALA A 144 -15.46 -2.21 -5.95
N LEU A 145 -14.94 -0.97 -5.93
CA LEU A 145 -15.76 0.23 -6.03
C LEU A 145 -16.51 0.32 -7.36
N ARG A 146 -15.86 -0.02 -8.48
CA ARG A 146 -16.52 -0.05 -9.81
C ARG A 146 -17.60 -1.12 -9.90
N MET A 147 -17.37 -2.30 -9.32
CA MET A 147 -18.37 -3.37 -9.23
C MET A 147 -19.60 -2.91 -8.45
N ARG A 148 -19.41 -2.33 -7.25
CA ARG A 148 -20.49 -1.79 -6.43
C ARG A 148 -21.25 -0.66 -7.14
N LYS A 149 -20.53 0.25 -7.81
CA LYS A 149 -21.13 1.32 -8.61
C LYS A 149 -21.95 0.80 -9.79
N ALA A 150 -21.59 -0.35 -10.35
CA ALA A 150 -22.33 -1.03 -11.41
C ALA A 150 -23.57 -1.82 -10.91
N GLY A 151 -23.89 -1.72 -9.61
CA GLY A 151 -25.05 -2.34 -8.98
C GLY A 151 -24.79 -3.75 -8.44
N PHE A 152 -23.55 -4.24 -8.46
CA PHE A 152 -23.23 -5.57 -7.98
C PHE A 152 -22.92 -5.61 -6.49
N ARG A 153 -23.24 -6.73 -5.85
CA ARG A 153 -22.77 -7.08 -4.53
C ARG A 153 -21.49 -7.94 -4.61
N LEU A 154 -20.65 -7.79 -3.60
CA LEU A 154 -19.53 -8.68 -3.34
C LEU A 154 -19.77 -9.32 -1.97
N VAL A 155 -19.37 -10.58 -1.80
CA VAL A 155 -19.63 -11.36 -0.58
C VAL A 155 -18.37 -12.05 -0.07
N ARG A 156 -18.34 -12.41 1.21
CA ARG A 156 -17.29 -13.27 1.77
C ARG A 156 -17.77 -14.72 1.76
N GLY A 157 -16.93 -15.61 1.26
CA GLY A 157 -17.10 -17.05 1.33
C GLY A 157 -16.52 -17.66 2.61
N GLU A 158 -16.57 -18.97 2.69
CA GLU A 158 -16.06 -19.77 3.81
C GLU A 158 -14.68 -20.37 3.52
N ARG A 159 -14.26 -20.45 2.24
CA ARG A 159 -12.93 -20.98 1.90
C ARG A 159 -11.81 -20.19 2.58
N VAL A 160 -10.79 -20.90 3.04
CA VAL A 160 -9.68 -20.31 3.80
C VAL A 160 -8.40 -20.35 2.97
N THR A 161 -7.70 -19.22 2.92
CA THR A 161 -6.41 -19.09 2.26
C THR A 161 -5.43 -18.40 3.20
N ARG A 162 -4.27 -19.04 3.42
CA ARG A 162 -3.22 -18.50 4.29
C ARG A 162 -2.32 -17.56 3.51
N HIS A 163 -2.08 -16.36 4.02
CA HIS A 163 -1.09 -15.43 3.50
C HIS A 163 0.10 -15.36 4.47
N PRO A 164 1.23 -16.05 4.17
CA PRO A 164 2.42 -16.02 5.00
C PRO A 164 2.96 -14.59 5.15
N VAL A 165 3.53 -14.30 6.31
CA VAL A 165 4.27 -13.05 6.49
C VAL A 165 5.59 -13.12 5.72
N ARG A 166 5.97 -12.01 5.10
CA ARG A 166 7.25 -11.84 4.40
C ARG A 166 8.18 -10.96 5.22
N ASP A 167 9.46 -11.34 5.26
CA ASP A 167 10.50 -10.40 5.66
C ASP A 167 10.89 -9.57 4.44
N ASP A 168 10.33 -8.37 4.37
CA ASP A 168 10.57 -7.40 3.31
C ASP A 168 11.80 -6.51 3.55
N GLY A 169 12.58 -6.83 4.58
CA GLY A 169 13.84 -6.19 4.93
C GLY A 169 13.68 -4.86 5.67
N PHE A 170 14.83 -4.26 6.02
CA PHE A 170 14.91 -3.09 6.90
C PHE A 170 14.08 -1.88 6.42
N TRP A 171 14.02 -1.65 5.11
CA TRP A 171 13.37 -0.48 4.52
C TRP A 171 11.94 -0.73 4.03
N ALA A 172 11.33 -1.86 4.38
CA ALA A 172 9.99 -2.26 3.93
C ALA A 172 8.94 -1.15 4.10
N SER A 173 8.77 -0.62 5.31
CA SER A 173 7.76 0.40 5.62
C SER A 173 7.97 1.73 4.86
N VAL A 174 9.22 2.05 4.49
CA VAL A 174 9.53 3.20 3.62
C VAL A 174 9.18 2.88 2.16
N ARG A 175 9.51 1.68 1.67
CA ARG A 175 9.15 1.25 0.31
C ARG A 175 7.64 1.20 0.11
N PHE A 176 6.87 0.79 1.11
CA PHE A 176 5.40 0.76 1.05
C PHE A 176 4.77 2.14 0.85
N GLN A 177 5.49 3.24 1.17
CA GLN A 177 5.02 4.58 0.87
C GLN A 177 4.83 4.87 -0.62
N ARG A 178 5.38 4.02 -1.51
CA ARG A 178 5.09 4.04 -2.97
C ARG A 178 3.59 3.95 -3.29
N GLY A 179 2.79 3.36 -2.41
CA GLY A 179 1.33 3.27 -2.54
C GLY A 179 0.63 4.63 -2.47
N ASN A 180 1.24 5.66 -1.85
CA ASN A 180 0.68 7.01 -1.83
C ASN A 180 0.52 7.62 -3.24
N ALA A 181 1.27 7.11 -4.23
CA ALA A 181 1.09 7.50 -5.62
C ALA A 181 -0.24 6.95 -6.21
N ASP A 182 -0.66 5.74 -5.82
CA ASP A 182 -1.94 5.14 -6.24
C ASP A 182 -3.13 5.79 -5.56
N ASP A 183 -2.96 6.19 -4.29
CA ASP A 183 -3.97 6.98 -3.58
C ASP A 183 -4.31 8.27 -4.35
N ALA A 184 -3.39 8.80 -5.19
CA ALA A 184 -3.67 9.97 -6.04
C ALA A 184 -4.59 9.61 -7.20
N LEU A 185 -4.37 8.43 -7.80
CA LEU A 185 -5.26 7.88 -8.81
C LEU A 185 -6.63 7.54 -8.22
N MET A 186 -6.69 6.87 -7.07
CA MET A 186 -7.95 6.60 -6.35
C MET A 186 -8.76 7.87 -6.12
N ARG A 187 -8.12 8.94 -5.62
CA ARG A 187 -8.78 10.24 -5.44
C ARG A 187 -9.29 10.82 -6.76
N ARG A 188 -8.53 10.67 -7.85
CA ARG A 188 -8.89 11.18 -9.17
C ARG A 188 -10.09 10.43 -9.76
N VAL A 189 -10.15 9.11 -9.62
CA VAL A 189 -11.18 8.26 -10.26
C VAL A 189 -12.44 8.07 -9.40
N HIS A 190 -12.31 8.08 -8.08
CA HIS A 190 -13.43 7.85 -7.13
C HIS A 190 -13.80 9.08 -6.30
N GLY A 191 -13.11 10.20 -6.48
CA GLY A 191 -13.33 11.43 -5.72
C GLY A 191 -12.66 11.42 -4.33
N PRO A 192 -12.78 12.50 -3.55
CA PRO A 192 -12.07 12.65 -2.27
C PRO A 192 -12.51 11.68 -1.16
N GLU A 193 -13.73 11.17 -1.23
CA GLU A 193 -14.34 10.30 -0.20
C GLU A 193 -13.99 8.81 -0.37
N TRP A 194 -13.20 8.46 -1.40
CA TRP A 194 -12.87 7.07 -1.73
C TRP A 194 -12.34 6.26 -0.54
N ARG A 195 -11.59 6.90 0.37
CA ARG A 195 -11.06 6.24 1.57
C ARG A 195 -12.16 5.75 2.49
N SER A 196 -13.20 6.55 2.69
CA SER A 196 -14.38 6.18 3.48
C SER A 196 -15.13 5.03 2.84
N LEU A 197 -15.22 5.01 1.50
CA LEU A 197 -15.92 3.96 0.75
C LEU A 197 -15.30 2.55 0.90
N ILE A 198 -14.00 2.48 1.22
CA ILE A 198 -13.25 1.22 1.38
C ILE A 198 -12.73 1.01 2.81
N GLY A 199 -13.16 1.84 3.77
CA GLY A 199 -12.71 1.74 5.17
C GLY A 199 -11.19 1.99 5.37
N ALA A 200 -10.53 2.71 4.47
CA ALA A 200 -9.08 2.94 4.55
C ALA A 200 -8.73 4.22 5.33
N GLY A 201 -7.79 4.11 6.27
CA GLY A 201 -7.16 5.27 6.91
C GLY A 201 -6.09 5.94 6.04
N GLY A 202 -5.50 7.03 6.54
CA GLY A 202 -4.35 7.67 5.92
C GLY A 202 -3.63 8.63 6.85
N LEU A 203 -2.29 8.56 6.86
CA LEU A 203 -1.44 9.43 7.68
C LEU A 203 -0.86 10.62 6.91
N LEU A 204 -1.24 10.78 5.64
CA LEU A 204 -0.65 11.80 4.76
C LEU A 204 -0.70 13.23 5.34
N PRO A 205 -1.80 13.73 5.97
CA PRO A 205 -1.79 15.06 6.58
C PRO A 205 -0.74 15.21 7.69
N ARG A 206 -0.63 14.20 8.56
CA ARG A 206 0.40 14.17 9.62
C ARG A 206 1.79 14.10 9.02
N HIS A 207 2.01 13.26 8.01
CA HIS A 207 3.29 13.16 7.32
C HIS A 207 3.67 14.46 6.62
N ALA A 208 2.73 15.16 6.00
CA ALA A 208 2.95 16.47 5.39
C ALA A 208 3.36 17.51 6.45
N ALA A 209 2.70 17.53 7.61
CA ALA A 209 3.07 18.40 8.72
C ALA A 209 4.49 18.08 9.24
N THR A 210 4.80 16.81 9.49
CA THR A 210 6.16 16.38 9.89
C THR A 210 7.20 16.80 8.87
N THR A 211 6.97 16.54 7.58
CA THR A 211 7.91 16.90 6.50
C THR A 211 8.09 18.41 6.38
N ALA A 212 7.02 19.20 6.46
CA ALA A 212 7.09 20.66 6.38
C ALA A 212 7.90 21.26 7.53
N LEU A 213 7.68 20.79 8.77
CA LEU A 213 8.43 21.23 9.95
C LEU A 213 9.93 20.88 9.83
N GLY A 214 10.25 19.65 9.39
CA GLY A 214 11.63 19.23 9.17
C GLY A 214 12.36 20.06 8.11
N LEU A 215 11.72 20.28 6.96
CA LEU A 215 12.28 21.12 5.88
C LEU A 215 12.46 22.57 6.33
N THR A 216 11.51 23.12 7.10
CA THR A 216 11.61 24.49 7.62
C THR A 216 12.79 24.64 8.56
N ALA A 217 12.97 23.71 9.51
CA ALA A 217 14.09 23.72 10.43
C ALA A 217 15.44 23.63 9.69
N LEU A 218 15.55 22.72 8.70
CA LEU A 218 16.75 22.56 7.89
C LEU A 218 17.07 23.79 7.04
N ALA A 219 16.06 24.40 6.41
CA ALA A 219 16.25 25.59 5.58
C ALA A 219 16.74 26.80 6.42
N LEU A 220 16.16 27.00 7.60
CA LEU A 220 16.59 28.08 8.51
C LEU A 220 17.99 27.84 9.08
N ALA A 221 18.33 26.59 9.42
CA ALA A 221 19.67 26.22 9.85
C ALA A 221 20.72 26.46 8.76
N ALA A 222 20.42 26.07 7.50
CA ALA A 222 21.29 26.29 6.36
C ALA A 222 21.48 27.78 6.05
N ALA A 223 20.40 28.57 6.02
CA ALA A 223 20.47 30.01 5.80
C ALA A 223 21.35 30.70 6.86
N ARG A 224 21.21 30.31 8.13
CA ARG A 224 22.05 30.81 9.22
C ARG A 224 23.52 30.42 9.06
N ALA A 225 23.80 29.17 8.69
CA ALA A 225 25.16 28.70 8.47
C ALA A 225 25.86 29.49 7.36
N LEU A 226 25.15 29.78 6.26
CA LEU A 226 25.65 30.59 5.15
C LEU A 226 25.91 32.04 5.58
N SER A 227 25.02 32.67 6.34
CA SER A 227 25.24 34.04 6.87
C SER A 227 26.47 34.12 7.78
N CYS A 228 26.67 33.13 8.66
CA CYS A 228 27.84 33.08 9.54
C CYS A 228 29.16 32.81 8.78
N ALA A 229 29.11 32.13 7.64
CA ALA A 229 30.29 31.89 6.81
C ALA A 229 30.72 33.15 6.04
N ASP A 230 29.75 33.93 5.57
CA ASP A 230 29.97 35.20 4.86
C ASP A 230 30.61 36.26 5.78
N ASP A 231 30.16 36.35 7.04
CA ASP A 231 30.75 37.24 8.05
C ASP A 231 32.20 36.88 8.43
N ARG A 232 32.63 35.62 8.27
CA ARG A 232 34.04 35.19 8.50
C ARG A 232 34.92 35.32 7.26
N GLY A 233 34.33 35.48 6.07
CA GLY A 233 35.00 35.45 4.77
C GLY A 233 35.62 36.77 4.30
N GLY A 234 35.40 37.88 5.02
CA GLY A 234 36.23 39.09 4.96
C GLY A 234 36.81 39.47 3.60
N ARG A 235 35.98 39.69 2.58
CA ARG A 235 36.33 40.62 1.47
C ARG A 235 35.28 41.70 1.39
N GLY A 236 35.66 42.89 1.84
CA GLY A 236 34.85 44.08 1.75
C GLY A 236 34.56 44.40 0.29
N LEU A 237 33.29 44.31 -0.08
CA LEU A 237 32.69 45.18 -1.07
C LEU A 237 31.33 45.62 -0.52
N ARG A 238 31.29 46.89 -0.12
CA ARG A 238 30.07 47.65 0.19
C ARG A 238 29.14 47.57 -1.04
N GLY A 239 27.94 47.02 -0.87
CA GLY A 239 26.88 47.18 -1.87
C GLY A 239 25.92 45.99 -1.97
N GLY A 240 25.12 45.75 -0.94
CA GLY A 240 24.08 44.71 -0.99
C GLY A 240 23.28 44.63 0.30
N ARG A 241 22.37 45.59 0.53
CA ARG A 241 21.31 45.42 1.53
C ARG A 241 20.38 44.32 1.02
N GLY A 242 20.50 43.12 1.55
CA GLY A 242 19.50 42.10 1.25
C GLY A 242 19.83 40.71 1.75
N LEU A 243 20.21 40.54 3.02
CA LEU A 243 20.11 39.28 3.79
C LEU A 243 20.69 39.35 5.21
N ARG A 244 21.02 40.55 5.75
CA ARG A 244 21.30 40.71 7.18
C ARG A 244 19.99 40.66 7.97
N GLY A 245 19.55 39.47 8.38
CA GLY A 245 18.40 39.38 9.27
C GLY A 245 17.70 38.04 9.37
N ALA A 246 18.40 36.95 9.71
CA ALA A 246 17.76 36.01 10.62
C ALA A 246 17.82 36.65 12.03
N GLY A 247 16.94 37.62 12.29
CA GLY A 247 16.79 38.21 13.63
C GLY A 247 16.43 37.15 14.67
N ALA A 248 16.35 37.52 15.95
CA ALA A 248 15.96 36.61 17.03
C ALA A 248 14.72 35.75 16.69
N GLY A 249 13.76 36.31 15.94
CA GLY A 249 12.59 35.58 15.44
C GLY A 249 12.90 34.36 14.56
N GLY A 250 13.94 34.40 13.72
CA GLY A 250 14.32 33.26 12.87
C GLY A 250 14.86 32.07 13.68
N VAL A 251 15.55 32.35 14.79
CA VAL A 251 16.04 31.31 15.71
C VAL A 251 14.88 30.65 16.46
N TRP A 252 13.90 31.44 16.91
CA TRP A 252 12.69 30.92 17.54
C TRP A 252 11.87 30.04 16.59
N VAL A 253 11.65 30.48 15.35
CA VAL A 253 10.91 29.69 14.35
C VAL A 253 11.64 28.39 14.03
N MET A 254 12.96 28.41 13.88
CA MET A 254 13.77 27.20 13.70
C MET A 254 13.62 26.24 14.88
N GLY A 255 13.71 26.75 16.12
CA GLY A 255 13.55 25.95 17.34
C GLY A 255 12.17 25.31 17.45
N ILE A 256 11.11 26.07 17.19
CA ILE A 256 9.72 25.57 17.19
C ILE A 256 9.53 24.50 16.11
N ALA A 257 10.02 24.75 14.89
CA ALA A 257 9.93 23.79 13.80
C ALA A 257 10.68 22.48 14.11
N ALA A 258 11.90 22.58 14.65
CA ALA A 258 12.69 21.42 15.06
C ALA A 258 12.02 20.62 16.19
N ALA A 259 11.49 21.31 17.20
CA ALA A 259 10.77 20.68 18.31
C ALA A 259 9.48 19.98 17.84
N GLY A 260 8.71 20.63 16.96
CA GLY A 260 7.49 20.05 16.38
C GLY A 260 7.79 18.84 15.50
N TRP A 261 8.84 18.90 14.67
CA TRP A 261 9.30 17.75 13.88
C TRP A 261 9.74 16.58 14.78
N ALA A 262 10.54 16.86 15.82
CA ALA A 262 11.03 15.87 16.76
C ALA A 262 9.86 15.21 17.51
N TRP A 263 8.91 16.00 18.00
CA TRP A 263 7.70 15.50 18.67
C TRP A 263 6.89 14.58 17.76
N LEU A 264 6.50 15.04 16.56
CA LEU A 264 5.68 14.24 15.65
C LEU A 264 6.37 12.95 15.22
N THR A 265 7.69 13.00 15.00
CA THR A 265 8.50 11.83 14.63
C THR A 265 8.62 10.85 15.79
N ALA A 266 8.85 11.33 17.02
CA ALA A 266 8.93 10.50 18.21
C ALA A 266 7.59 9.82 18.51
N THR A 267 6.47 10.56 18.43
CA THR A 267 5.13 9.99 18.60
C THR A 267 4.85 8.93 17.54
N PHE A 268 5.19 9.18 16.27
CA PHE A 268 5.00 8.20 15.19
C PHE A 268 5.88 6.95 15.37
N ALA A 269 7.14 7.13 15.79
CA ALA A 269 8.02 6.01 16.12
C ALA A 269 7.46 5.20 17.30
N TRP A 270 6.97 5.86 18.35
CA TRP A 270 6.38 5.21 19.51
C TRP A 270 5.13 4.40 19.14
N GLU A 271 4.23 4.92 18.31
CA GLU A 271 3.05 4.20 17.82
C GLU A 271 3.42 2.90 17.08
N ARG A 272 4.59 2.87 16.42
CA ARG A 272 5.10 1.67 15.72
C ARG A 272 5.86 0.71 16.65
N ILE A 273 6.56 1.24 17.65
CA ILE A 273 7.36 0.45 18.61
C ILE A 273 6.49 -0.17 19.70
N ALA A 274 5.58 0.61 20.29
CA ALA A 274 4.77 0.23 21.45
C ALA A 274 4.02 -1.10 21.28
N PRO A 275 3.34 -1.39 20.15
CA PRO A 275 2.67 -2.68 19.97
C PRO A 275 3.63 -3.84 19.64
N GLY A 276 4.88 -3.57 19.25
CA GLY A 276 5.84 -4.58 18.79
C GLY A 276 6.59 -5.33 19.89
N PRO A 277 7.54 -6.20 19.51
CA PRO A 277 8.37 -6.97 20.44
C PRO A 277 9.44 -6.12 21.14
N ARG A 278 9.72 -4.91 20.65
CA ARG A 278 10.67 -3.94 21.24
C ARG A 278 12.09 -4.48 21.42
N THR A 279 12.51 -5.43 20.58
CA THR A 279 13.91 -5.85 20.51
C THR A 279 14.79 -4.71 20.02
N PRO A 280 16.09 -4.65 20.37
CA PRO A 280 16.97 -3.56 19.96
C PRO A 280 16.98 -3.33 18.43
N GLY A 281 17.00 -4.43 17.65
CA GLY A 281 16.98 -4.36 16.19
C GLY A 281 15.68 -3.79 15.63
N GLU A 282 14.52 -4.18 16.19
CA GLU A 282 13.22 -3.63 15.76
C GLU A 282 13.08 -2.17 16.16
N VAL A 283 13.50 -1.80 17.38
CA VAL A 283 13.48 -0.40 17.84
C VAL A 283 14.34 0.48 16.93
N ALA A 284 15.59 0.07 16.64
CA ALA A 284 16.47 0.80 15.74
C ALA A 284 15.85 0.97 14.35
N ARG A 285 15.27 -0.10 13.79
CA ARG A 285 14.55 -0.05 12.52
C ARG A 285 13.38 0.93 12.57
N MET A 286 12.56 0.89 13.61
CA MET A 286 11.40 1.77 13.74
C MET A 286 11.80 3.23 13.88
N VAL A 287 12.82 3.55 14.67
CA VAL A 287 13.34 4.92 14.80
C VAL A 287 13.81 5.45 13.44
N VAL A 288 14.69 4.71 12.76
CA VAL A 288 15.27 5.14 11.48
C VAL A 288 14.18 5.28 10.40
N THR A 289 13.31 4.28 10.26
CA THR A 289 12.26 4.32 9.23
C THR A 289 11.18 5.37 9.54
N SER A 290 10.92 5.69 10.80
CA SER A 290 9.93 6.73 11.17
C SER A 290 10.38 8.14 10.79
N VAL A 291 11.69 8.39 10.73
CA VAL A 291 12.25 9.64 10.17
C VAL A 291 12.04 9.69 8.64
N ALA A 292 12.23 8.56 7.95
CA ALA A 292 12.21 8.49 6.49
C ALA A 292 10.81 8.39 5.86
N ILE A 293 9.84 7.80 6.56
CA ILE A 293 8.48 7.57 6.05
C ILE A 293 7.76 8.88 5.67
N PRO A 294 7.68 9.92 6.52
CA PRO A 294 6.92 11.13 6.19
C PRO A 294 7.33 11.81 4.88
N PRO A 295 8.62 12.12 4.63
CA PRO A 295 9.02 12.72 3.36
C PRO A 295 8.84 11.76 2.16
N ALA A 296 9.06 10.46 2.36
CA ALA A 296 8.82 9.46 1.30
C ALA A 296 7.34 9.41 0.89
N ALA A 297 6.42 9.41 1.87
CA ALA A 297 4.98 9.44 1.63
C ALA A 297 4.56 10.69 0.84
N CYS A 298 5.03 11.86 1.25
CA CYS A 298 4.76 13.13 0.57
C CYS A 298 5.29 13.14 -0.87
N LEU A 299 6.52 12.66 -1.08
CA LEU A 299 7.13 12.59 -2.41
C LEU A 299 6.37 11.64 -3.35
N HIS A 300 6.00 10.45 -2.86
CA HIS A 300 5.22 9.50 -3.65
C HIS A 300 3.82 10.02 -3.95
N ARG A 301 3.16 10.67 -2.98
CA ARG A 301 1.89 11.35 -3.20
C ARG A 301 1.99 12.41 -4.30
N LEU A 302 2.97 13.30 -4.22
CA LEU A 302 3.18 14.37 -5.20
C LEU A 302 3.45 13.80 -6.60
N ARG A 303 4.30 12.77 -6.70
CA ARG A 303 4.56 12.08 -7.98
C ARG A 303 3.29 11.46 -8.57
N GLY A 304 2.42 10.88 -7.73
CA GLY A 304 1.12 10.37 -8.15
C GLY A 304 0.23 11.48 -8.70
N GLU A 305 0.08 12.59 -7.97
CA GLU A 305 -0.70 13.76 -8.40
C GLU A 305 -0.21 14.35 -9.74
N LEU A 306 1.12 14.38 -9.96
CA LEU A 306 1.69 14.82 -11.24
C LEU A 306 1.43 13.83 -12.37
N ARG A 307 1.45 12.52 -12.09
CA ARG A 307 1.20 11.47 -13.08
C ARG A 307 -0.25 11.50 -13.58
N VAL A 308 -1.22 11.66 -12.68
CA VAL A 308 -2.65 11.60 -13.03
C VAL A 308 -3.20 12.89 -13.66
N ARG A 309 -2.40 13.97 -13.66
CA ARG A 309 -2.71 15.23 -14.35
C ARG A 309 -2.26 15.26 -15.80
N ARG A 310 -1.29 14.41 -16.16
CA ARG A 310 -0.84 14.20 -17.54
C ARG A 310 -1.79 13.25 -18.25
#